data_AF-A0AA97DBY1-F1
#
_entry.id   AF-A0AA97DBY1-F1
#
_cell.length_a   1.000
_cell.length_b   1.000
_cell.length_c   1.000
_cell.angle_alpha   90.00
_cell.angle_beta   90.00
_cell.angle_gamma   90.00
#
_symmetry.space_group_name_H-M   'P 1'
#
loop_
_entity.id
_entity.type
_entity.pdbx_description
1 polymer ?
#
loop_
_entity_poly.entity_id
_entity_poly.type
_entity_poly.pdbx_seq_one_letter_code
_entity_poly.pdbx_strand_id
1 'polypeptide(L)'
;MPKGIPNKRYTPEFKVMVVETMRKEKLSYCEAARQFEVSDSKRIASWERIYLTEGPEGLAVERRGRASAASGTRKGRPAKLPLKVEEDLIAENQRLRAEVAYLKNLQALVLEDERKARKKRW
;
A
#
# COMPACT_ATOMS: atom_id res chain seq x y z
N MET A 1 19.65 -10.69 -35.37
CA MET A 1 20.15 -10.62 -33.98
C MET A 1 19.40 -11.64 -33.14
N PRO A 2 20.07 -12.51 -32.36
CA PRO A 2 19.38 -13.41 -31.45
C PRO A 2 18.66 -12.60 -30.37
N LYS A 3 17.42 -12.97 -30.06
CA LYS A 3 16.62 -12.32 -29.00
C LYS A 3 17.24 -12.67 -27.65
N GLY A 4 17.50 -11.67 -26.80
CA GLY A 4 18.08 -11.88 -25.47
C GLY A 4 17.20 -12.74 -24.55
N ILE A 5 17.79 -13.26 -23.48
CA ILE A 5 17.11 -14.11 -22.48
C ILE A 5 15.90 -13.35 -21.90
N PRO A 6 14.69 -13.94 -21.89
CA PRO A 6 13.52 -13.32 -21.29
C PRO A 6 13.72 -13.07 -19.78
N ASN A 7 13.32 -11.89 -19.32
CA ASN A 7 13.33 -11.59 -17.88
C ASN A 7 12.36 -12.49 -17.10
N LYS A 8 12.81 -13.01 -15.94
CA LYS A 8 11.97 -13.76 -14.98
C LYS A 8 10.72 -12.96 -14.62
N ARG A 9 9.56 -13.64 -14.64
CA ARG A 9 8.26 -13.06 -14.28
C ARG A 9 7.89 -13.50 -12.87
N TYR A 10 7.34 -12.57 -12.11
CA TYR A 10 6.87 -12.81 -10.74
C TYR A 10 5.37 -12.50 -10.70
N THR A 11 4.61 -13.35 -10.01
CA THR A 11 3.17 -13.13 -9.83
C THR A 11 2.95 -11.95 -8.88
N PRO A 12 1.79 -11.25 -8.95
CA PRO A 12 1.49 -10.15 -8.05
C PRO A 12 1.56 -10.56 -6.57
N GLU A 13 1.05 -11.74 -6.24
CA GLU A 13 0.99 -12.28 -4.88
C GLU A 13 2.39 -12.50 -4.32
N PHE A 14 3.30 -13.05 -5.15
CA PHE A 14 4.71 -13.21 -4.77
C PHE A 14 5.37 -11.86 -4.47
N LYS A 15 5.12 -10.84 -5.30
CA LYS A 15 5.71 -9.51 -5.07
C LYS A 15 5.20 -8.89 -3.76
N VAL A 16 3.90 -9.03 -3.47
CA VAL A 16 3.30 -8.54 -2.22
C VAL A 16 3.96 -9.23 -1.03
N MET A 17 4.02 -10.56 -1.03
CA MET A 17 4.66 -11.34 0.02
C MET A 17 6.12 -10.89 0.27
N VAL A 18 6.92 -10.74 -0.80
CA VAL A 18 8.32 -10.29 -0.68
C VAL A 18 8.42 -8.92 -0.01
N VAL A 19 7.59 -7.95 -0.42
CA VAL A 19 7.61 -6.59 0.14
C VAL A 19 7.14 -6.57 1.58
N GLU A 20 6.06 -7.29 1.91
CA GLU A 20 5.53 -7.37 3.27
C GLU A 20 6.53 -8.03 4.22
N THR A 21 7.13 -9.16 3.84
CA THR A 21 8.14 -9.84 4.66
C THR A 21 9.37 -8.97 4.84
N MET A 22 9.89 -8.36 3.78
CA MET A 22 11.04 -7.46 3.86
C MET A 22 10.80 -6.32 4.86
N ARG A 23 9.61 -5.69 4.82
CA ARG A 23 9.28 -4.60 5.74
C ARG A 23 9.02 -5.07 7.17
N LYS A 24 8.39 -6.22 7.35
CA LYS A 24 8.12 -6.83 8.66
C LYS A 24 9.42 -7.21 9.38
N GLU A 25 10.33 -7.83 8.64
CA GLU A 25 11.62 -8.34 9.16
C GLU A 25 12.75 -7.29 9.06
N LYS A 26 12.48 -6.13 8.46
CA LYS A 26 13.43 -5.03 8.24
C LYS A 26 14.67 -5.45 7.45
N LEU A 27 14.48 -6.33 6.47
CA LEU A 27 15.54 -6.79 5.58
C LEU A 27 15.96 -5.65 4.64
N SER A 28 17.26 -5.58 4.34
CA SER A 28 17.74 -4.75 3.24
C SER A 28 17.28 -5.32 1.89
N TYR A 29 17.29 -4.50 0.85
CA TYR A 29 16.94 -4.94 -0.51
C TYR A 29 17.82 -6.09 -1.01
N CYS A 30 19.08 -6.13 -0.63
CA CYS A 30 20.02 -7.18 -1.03
C CYS A 30 19.74 -8.50 -0.28
N GLU A 31 19.38 -8.42 1.00
CA GLU A 31 19.00 -9.60 1.79
C GLU A 31 17.70 -10.20 1.27
N ALA A 32 16.67 -9.37 1.05
CA ALA A 32 15.43 -9.83 0.46
C ALA A 32 15.65 -10.42 -0.95
N ALA A 33 16.52 -9.82 -1.77
CA ALA A 33 16.82 -10.35 -3.10
C ALA A 33 17.47 -11.74 -3.03
N ARG A 34 18.38 -11.94 -2.08
CA ARG A 34 19.02 -13.24 -1.84
C ARG A 34 18.02 -14.27 -1.32
N GLN A 35 17.23 -13.92 -0.30
CA GLN A 35 16.28 -14.82 0.35
C GLN A 35 15.17 -15.29 -0.58
N PHE A 36 14.71 -14.42 -1.49
CA PHE A 36 13.60 -14.72 -2.41
C PHE A 36 14.07 -15.00 -3.85
N GLU A 37 15.38 -15.19 -4.06
CA GLU A 37 15.98 -15.48 -5.37
C GLU A 37 15.55 -14.51 -6.47
N VAL A 38 15.51 -13.22 -6.12
CA VAL A 38 15.24 -12.13 -7.05
C VAL A 38 16.56 -11.63 -7.60
N SER A 39 16.68 -11.64 -8.92
CA SER A 39 17.94 -11.37 -9.62
C SER A 39 18.55 -9.97 -9.39
N ASP A 40 17.76 -8.99 -8.96
CA ASP A 40 18.23 -7.61 -8.76
C ASP A 40 17.51 -6.96 -7.57
N SER A 41 18.29 -6.43 -6.62
CA SER A 41 17.78 -5.70 -5.46
C SER A 41 17.03 -4.42 -5.85
N LYS A 42 17.36 -3.80 -6.98
CA LYS A 42 16.61 -2.65 -7.53
C LYS A 42 15.18 -3.02 -7.92
N ARG A 43 14.94 -4.30 -8.22
CA ARG A 43 13.59 -4.80 -8.53
C ARG A 43 12.71 -4.80 -7.27
N ILE A 44 13.27 -5.18 -6.13
CA ILE A 44 12.59 -5.13 -4.83
C ILE A 44 12.32 -3.68 -4.44
N ALA A 45 13.30 -2.78 -4.56
CA ALA A 45 13.08 -1.35 -4.32
C ALA A 45 11.96 -0.77 -5.21
N SER A 46 11.88 -1.21 -6.47
CA SER A 46 10.80 -0.80 -7.37
C SER A 46 9.43 -1.34 -6.93
N TRP A 47 9.36 -2.57 -6.42
CA TRP A 47 8.12 -3.14 -5.89
C TRP A 47 7.68 -2.45 -4.60
N GLU A 48 8.60 -2.20 -3.67
CA GLU A 48 8.28 -1.47 -2.43
C GLU A 48 7.75 -0.07 -2.73
N ARG A 49 8.39 0.65 -3.67
CA ARG A 49 7.90 1.97 -4.10
C ARG A 49 6.46 1.88 -4.61
N ILE A 50 6.14 0.92 -5.48
CA ILE A 50 4.77 0.73 -6.00
C ILE A 50 3.81 0.41 -4.86
N TYR A 51 4.18 -0.51 -3.97
CA TYR A 51 3.37 -0.91 -2.81
C TYR A 51 3.03 0.30 -1.92
N LEU A 52 4.01 1.16 -1.63
CA LEU A 52 3.81 2.35 -0.79
C LEU A 52 2.96 3.44 -1.45
N THR A 53 3.04 3.58 -2.79
CA THR A 53 2.35 4.67 -3.50
C THR A 53 0.99 4.28 -4.06
N GLU A 54 0.80 3.00 -4.37
CA GLU A 54 -0.37 2.49 -5.10
C GLU A 54 -1.04 1.29 -4.42
N GLY A 55 -0.48 0.79 -3.31
CA GLY A 55 -0.98 -0.40 -2.63
C GLY A 55 -0.55 -1.72 -3.27
N PRO A 56 -0.95 -2.86 -2.68
CA PRO A 56 -0.67 -4.19 -3.22
C PRO A 56 -1.28 -4.40 -4.61
N GLU A 57 -2.42 -3.78 -4.92
CA GLU A 57 -3.09 -3.83 -6.21
C GLU A 57 -2.21 -3.23 -7.32
N GLY A 58 -1.40 -2.22 -6.99
CA GLY A 58 -0.44 -1.60 -7.91
C GLY A 58 0.61 -2.58 -8.45
N LEU A 59 0.91 -3.66 -7.73
CA LEU A 59 1.87 -4.70 -8.14
C LEU A 59 1.29 -5.69 -9.17
N ALA A 60 -0.04 -5.73 -9.29
CA ALA A 60 -0.74 -6.52 -10.31
C ALA A 60 -0.76 -5.84 -11.69
N VAL A 61 -0.62 -4.51 -11.72
CA VAL A 61 -0.66 -3.72 -12.97
C VAL A 61 0.57 -4.01 -13.84
N GLU A 62 0.34 -4.48 -15.06
CA GLU A 62 1.37 -4.73 -16.07
C GLU A 62 1.85 -3.42 -16.71
N ARG A 63 3.15 -3.13 -16.58
CA ARG A 63 3.78 -1.90 -17.09
C ARG A 63 4.92 -2.14 -18.07
N ARG A 64 5.21 -3.40 -18.44
CA ARG A 64 6.31 -3.74 -19.36
C ARG A 64 6.03 -3.30 -20.80
N GLY A 65 7.10 -3.00 -21.53
CA GLY A 65 7.05 -2.58 -22.93
C GLY A 65 6.73 -1.10 -23.10
N ARG A 66 6.76 -0.61 -24.34
CA ARG A 66 6.55 0.81 -24.66
C ARG A 66 5.06 1.17 -24.59
N ALA A 67 4.76 2.41 -24.19
CA ALA A 67 3.44 3.01 -24.41
C ALA A 67 3.26 3.30 -25.90
N SER A 68 2.04 3.22 -26.42
CA SER A 68 1.76 3.49 -27.83
C SER A 68 0.38 4.13 -27.96
N ALA A 69 0.34 5.29 -28.62
CA ALA A 69 -0.91 5.95 -28.96
C ALA A 69 -1.73 5.10 -29.94
N ALA A 70 -1.07 4.43 -30.89
CA ALA A 70 -1.72 3.58 -31.88
C ALA A 70 -2.44 2.37 -31.28
N SER A 71 -1.95 1.82 -30.16
CA SER A 71 -2.61 0.71 -29.45
C SER A 71 -3.42 1.17 -28.22
N GLY A 72 -3.59 2.49 -28.02
CA GLY A 72 -4.25 3.06 -26.85
C GLY A 72 -3.58 2.74 -25.51
N THR A 73 -2.37 2.15 -25.52
CA THR A 73 -1.73 1.61 -24.33
C THR A 73 -1.02 2.73 -23.57
N ARG A 74 -1.64 3.22 -22.49
CA ARG A 74 -1.02 4.13 -21.52
C ARG A 74 -0.27 3.32 -20.46
N LYS A 75 0.99 3.71 -20.19
CA LYS A 75 1.85 3.07 -19.18
C LYS A 75 2.55 4.13 -18.36
N GLY A 76 2.87 3.80 -17.12
CA GLY A 76 3.56 4.70 -16.19
C GLY A 76 2.84 4.82 -14.87
N ARG A 77 3.22 5.83 -14.09
CA ARG A 77 2.52 6.21 -12.87
C ARG A 77 1.16 6.83 -13.25
N PRO A 78 0.07 6.51 -12.55
CA PRO A 78 -1.19 7.22 -12.74
C PRO A 78 -1.02 8.72 -12.50
N ALA A 79 -1.85 9.53 -13.15
CA ALA A 79 -1.88 10.97 -12.92
C ALA A 79 -2.22 11.25 -11.45
N LYS A 80 -1.62 12.29 -10.87
CA LYS A 80 -2.03 12.77 -9.54
C LYS A 80 -3.48 13.25 -9.62
N LEU A 81 -4.19 13.14 -8.50
CA LEU A 81 -5.53 13.71 -8.39
C LEU A 81 -5.48 15.23 -8.64
N PRO A 82 -6.55 15.83 -9.18
CA PRO A 82 -6.66 17.28 -9.23
C PRO A 82 -6.59 17.86 -7.81
N LEU A 83 -5.83 18.95 -7.64
CA LEU A 83 -5.55 19.56 -6.32
C LEU A 83 -6.82 19.75 -5.47
N LYS A 84 -7.88 20.27 -6.07
CA LYS A 84 -9.16 20.51 -5.41
C LYS A 84 -9.79 19.23 -4.83
N VAL A 85 -9.74 18.14 -5.58
CA VAL A 85 -10.27 16.84 -5.12
C VAL A 85 -9.44 16.31 -3.95
N GLU A 86 -8.12 16.51 -3.98
CA GLU A 86 -7.23 16.11 -2.89
C GLU A 86 -7.51 16.91 -1.61
N GLU A 87 -7.71 18.23 -1.72
CA GLU A 87 -8.09 19.11 -0.61
C GLU A 87 -9.43 18.71 0.02
N ASP A 88 -10.46 18.48 -0.81
CA ASP A 88 -11.79 18.06 -0.35
C ASP A 88 -11.72 16.71 0.41
N LEU A 89 -10.93 15.75 -0.10
CA LEU A 89 -10.70 14.46 0.56
C LEU A 89 -9.97 14.61 1.90
N ILE A 90 -9.01 15.53 2.00
CA ILE A 90 -8.31 15.81 3.26
C ILE A 90 -9.27 16.38 4.30
N ALA A 91 -10.12 17.34 3.91
CA ALA A 91 -11.11 17.93 4.80
C ALA A 91 -12.12 16.89 5.31
N GLU A 92 -12.61 16.03 4.41
CA GLU A 92 -13.51 14.94 4.79
C GLU A 92 -12.82 13.92 5.72
N ASN A 93 -11.57 13.55 5.45
CA ASN A 93 -10.83 12.65 6.32
C ASN A 93 -10.64 13.22 7.74
N GLN A 94 -10.38 14.53 7.84
CA GLN A 94 -10.28 15.22 9.13
C GLN A 94 -11.61 15.22 9.88
N ARG A 95 -12.73 15.49 9.18
CA ARG A 95 -14.08 15.41 9.76
C ARG A 95 -14.37 14.00 10.29
N LEU A 96 -14.11 12.97 9.49
CA LEU A 96 -14.33 11.57 9.87
C LEU A 96 -13.45 11.16 11.06
N ARG A 97 -12.19 11.62 11.13
CA ARG A 97 -11.34 11.38 12.30
C ARG A 97 -11.88 12.01 13.57
N ALA A 98 -12.40 13.25 13.47
CA ALA A 98 -13.02 13.93 14.60
C ALA A 98 -14.27 13.20 15.07
N GLU A 99 -15.12 12.75 14.14
CA GLU A 99 -16.31 11.96 14.43
C GLU A 99 -15.97 10.63 15.11
N VAL A 100 -15.00 9.88 14.57
CA VAL A 100 -14.51 8.63 15.19
C VAL A 100 -13.94 8.88 16.59
N ALA A 101 -13.21 9.97 16.79
CA ALA A 101 -12.68 10.33 18.11
C ALA A 101 -13.82 10.66 19.10
N TYR A 102 -14.83 11.40 18.66
CA TYR A 102 -16.00 11.72 19.47
C TYR A 102 -16.76 10.45 19.88
N LEU A 103 -17.03 9.54 18.94
CA LEU A 103 -17.72 8.28 19.21
C LEU A 103 -16.94 7.40 20.20
N LYS A 104 -15.61 7.32 20.06
CA LYS A 104 -14.75 6.59 21.02
C LYS A 104 -14.79 7.19 22.42
N ASN A 105 -14.78 8.52 22.53
CA ASN A 105 -14.88 9.20 23.82
C ASN A 105 -16.25 8.96 24.46
N LEU A 106 -17.33 9.05 23.68
CA LEU A 106 -18.68 8.74 24.15
C LEU A 106 -18.78 7.30 24.67
N GLN A 107 -18.25 6.34 23.91
CA GLN A 107 -18.21 4.94 24.35
C GLN A 107 -17.42 4.77 25.66
N ALA A 108 -16.30 5.47 25.82
CA ALA A 108 -15.51 5.42 27.04
C ALA A 108 -16.28 5.97 28.26
N LEU A 109 -17.01 7.08 28.10
CA LEU A 109 -17.85 7.67 29.15
C LEU A 109 -18.96 6.69 29.59
N VAL A 110 -19.66 6.08 28.63
CA VAL A 110 -20.71 5.09 28.91
C VAL A 110 -20.13 3.90 29.70
N LEU A 111 -18.99 3.36 29.27
CA LEU A 111 -18.32 2.27 29.98
C LEU A 111 -17.88 2.67 31.39
N GLU A 112 -17.45 3.92 31.60
CA GLU A 112 -17.09 4.42 32.92
C GLU A 112 -18.32 4.50 33.85
N ASP A 113 -19.43 5.02 33.35
CA ASP A 113 -20.69 5.13 34.09
C ASP A 113 -21.26 3.76 34.46
N GLU A 114 -21.22 2.78 33.55
CA GLU A 114 -21.58 1.39 33.83
C GLU A 114 -20.70 0.79 34.93
N ARG A 115 -19.38 1.03 34.88
CA ARG A 115 -18.45 0.57 35.92
C ARG A 115 -18.77 1.19 37.28
N LYS A 116 -19.09 2.49 37.32
CA LYS A 116 -19.51 3.18 38.54
C LYS A 116 -20.83 2.62 39.08
N ALA A 117 -21.82 2.39 38.22
CA ALA A 117 -23.11 1.81 38.59
C ALA A 117 -22.96 0.40 39.18
N ARG A 118 -22.10 -0.44 38.58
CA ARG A 118 -21.79 -1.78 39.11
C ARG A 118 -21.14 -1.73 40.49
N LYS A 119 -20.21 -0.79 40.74
CA LYS A 119 -19.56 -0.61 42.05
C LYS A 119 -20.52 -0.15 43.15
N LYS A 120 -21.52 0.68 42.83
CA LYS A 120 -22.52 1.17 43.80
C LYS A 120 -23.54 0.11 44.22
N ARG A 121 -23.61 -1.00 43.49
CA ARG A 121 -24.61 -2.06 43.68
C ARG A 121 -24.08 -3.22 44.55
N TRP A 122 -22.82 -3.13 45.00
CA TRP A 122 -22.14 -3.97 45.97
C TRP A 122 -21.84 -3.14 47.21
#